data_AF-A0A1G6FIH7-F1
#
_entry.id   AF-A0A1G6FIH7-F1
#
_cell.length_a   1.000
_cell.length_b   1.000
_cell.length_c   1.000
_cell.angle_alpha   90.00
_cell.angle_beta   90.00
_cell.angle_gamma   90.00
#
_symmetry.space_group_name_H-M   'P 1'
#
loop_
_entity.id
_entity.type
_entity.pdbx_description
1 polymer ?
#
loop_
_entity_poly.entity_id
_entity_poly.type
_entity_poly.pdbx_seq_one_letter_code
_entity_poly.pdbx_strand_id
1 'polypeptide(L)'
;KAKADEIKNSAYALGKAPENLTENQQNRVAMIAENNSRLYRAYRMKETLRLILKIKDTDEAEAALKRWLWWASHSRIDAFKELYLKIKRHREHILNAIRLGMSNARIEATNNKIKLIVRKAYGFRNIQNMLDMVYLVCSDLRIPLPNRKPRGA
;
A
#
# COMPACT_ATOMS: atom_id res chain seq x y z
N LYS A 1 -5.89 27.29 -15.61
CA LYS A 1 -4.58 26.77 -16.09
C LYS A 1 -3.43 27.24 -15.18
N ALA A 2 -3.28 28.54 -14.89
CA ALA A 2 -2.25 29.07 -13.97
C ALA A 2 -2.10 28.35 -12.60
N LYS A 3 -3.21 28.10 -11.87
CA LYS A 3 -3.19 27.38 -10.58
C LYS A 3 -2.67 25.93 -10.65
N ALA A 4 -2.74 25.28 -11.80
CA ALA A 4 -2.26 23.90 -11.95
C ALA A 4 -0.74 23.85 -12.19
N ASP A 5 -0.17 24.87 -12.85
CA ASP A 5 1.27 24.96 -13.08
C ASP A 5 2.04 25.30 -11.78
N GLU A 6 1.45 26.04 -10.85
CA GLU A 6 2.03 26.29 -9.51
C GLU A 6 2.11 25.01 -8.65
N ILE A 7 1.13 24.11 -8.79
CA ILE A 7 1.06 22.84 -8.05
C ILE A 7 1.93 21.76 -8.70
N LYS A 8 2.34 21.96 -9.95
CA LYS A 8 3.19 21.04 -10.71
C LYS A 8 4.47 20.74 -9.91
N ASN A 9 4.92 19.49 -9.96
CA ASN A 9 6.05 18.94 -9.18
C ASN A 9 5.84 18.82 -7.65
N SER A 10 4.63 19.06 -7.12
CA SER A 10 4.37 18.93 -5.67
C SER A 10 3.99 17.51 -5.23
N ALA A 11 3.90 16.55 -6.17
CA ALA A 11 3.48 15.18 -5.89
C ALA A 11 4.37 14.49 -4.82
N TYR A 12 5.68 14.70 -4.88
CA TYR A 12 6.61 14.15 -3.89
C TYR A 12 6.42 14.77 -2.50
N ALA A 13 6.17 16.08 -2.43
CA ALA A 13 5.93 16.78 -1.17
C ALA A 13 4.63 16.29 -0.50
N LEU A 14 3.58 16.02 -1.28
CA LEU A 14 2.31 15.50 -0.76
C LEU A 14 2.36 13.98 -0.48
N GLY A 15 3.23 13.24 -1.17
CA GLY A 15 3.33 11.79 -1.07
C GLY A 15 4.10 11.32 0.16
N LYS A 16 5.19 12.00 0.50
CA LYS A 16 6.04 11.66 1.65
C LYS A 16 5.33 11.86 2.98
N ALA A 17 5.84 11.17 4.01
CA ALA A 17 5.42 11.42 5.37
C ALA A 17 5.99 12.79 5.86
N PRO A 18 5.23 13.60 6.61
CA PRO A 18 5.63 14.90 7.13
C PRO A 18 7.01 14.89 7.79
N GLU A 19 7.29 13.85 8.57
CA GLU A 19 8.57 13.66 9.26
C GLU A 19 9.79 13.52 8.33
N ASN A 20 9.57 13.22 7.04
CA ASN A 20 10.62 13.00 6.03
C ASN A 20 10.66 14.09 4.95
N LEU A 21 9.94 15.20 5.16
CA LEU A 21 9.92 16.33 4.23
C LEU A 21 11.16 17.20 4.41
N THR A 22 11.81 17.56 3.30
CA THR A 22 12.82 18.62 3.30
C THR A 22 12.15 19.98 3.54
N GLU A 23 12.91 20.98 3.97
CA GLU A 23 12.41 22.34 4.21
C GLU A 23 11.66 22.90 2.98
N ASN A 24 12.24 22.77 1.79
CA ASN A 24 11.59 23.16 0.53
C ASN A 24 10.26 22.42 0.29
N GLN A 25 10.16 21.15 0.68
CA GLN A 25 8.92 20.37 0.56
C GLN A 25 7.87 20.80 1.60
N GLN A 26 8.28 21.14 2.82
CA GLN A 26 7.40 21.68 3.85
C GLN A 26 6.80 23.03 3.41
N ASN A 27 7.64 23.93 2.89
CA ASN A 27 7.21 25.22 2.33
C ASN A 27 6.21 25.03 1.18
N ARG A 28 6.40 24.01 0.34
CA ARG A 28 5.45 23.65 -0.72
C ARG A 28 4.11 23.19 -0.16
N VAL A 29 4.10 22.40 0.91
CA VAL A 29 2.85 21.97 1.57
C VAL A 29 2.15 23.15 2.23
N ALA A 30 2.88 24.07 2.85
CA ALA A 30 2.35 25.30 3.44
C ALA A 30 1.70 26.19 2.36
N MET A 31 2.39 26.41 1.24
CA MET A 31 1.83 27.13 0.08
C MET A 31 0.54 26.46 -0.43
N ILE A 32 0.47 25.12 -0.47
CA ILE A 32 -0.75 24.40 -0.86
C ILE A 32 -1.87 24.58 0.16
N ALA A 33 -1.54 24.67 1.45
CA ALA A 33 -2.51 24.92 2.52
C ALA A 33 -3.21 26.27 2.35
N GLU A 34 -2.45 27.30 1.95
CA GLU A 34 -2.96 28.66 1.71
C GLU A 34 -3.75 28.76 0.40
N ASN A 35 -3.23 28.16 -0.68
CA ASN A 35 -3.74 28.40 -2.03
C ASN A 35 -4.77 27.36 -2.53
N ASN A 36 -4.81 26.17 -1.93
CA ASN A 36 -5.69 25.09 -2.37
C ASN A 36 -6.24 24.25 -1.21
N SER A 37 -7.29 24.78 -0.57
CA SER A 37 -7.99 24.13 0.54
C SER A 37 -8.48 22.72 0.23
N ARG A 38 -8.93 22.46 -1.02
CA ARG A 38 -9.40 21.12 -1.43
C ARG A 38 -8.26 20.11 -1.45
N LEU A 39 -7.11 20.48 -2.02
CA LEU A 39 -5.93 19.62 -2.10
C LEU A 39 -5.29 19.42 -0.73
N TYR A 40 -5.20 20.48 0.07
CA TYR A 40 -4.69 20.38 1.43
C TYR A 40 -5.58 19.50 2.32
N ARG A 41 -6.91 19.58 2.18
CA ARG A 41 -7.83 18.68 2.86
C ARG A 41 -7.59 17.22 2.47
N ALA A 42 -7.43 16.93 1.17
CA ALA A 42 -7.06 15.60 0.69
C ALA A 42 -5.74 15.10 1.31
N TYR A 43 -4.73 15.96 1.36
CA TYR A 43 -3.45 15.65 2.01
C TYR A 43 -3.63 15.30 3.49
N ARG A 44 -4.39 16.09 4.25
CA ARG A 44 -4.67 15.79 5.66
C ARG A 44 -5.38 14.47 5.83
N MET A 45 -6.37 14.16 4.98
CA MET A 45 -7.08 12.89 5.03
C MET A 45 -6.14 11.70 4.79
N LYS A 46 -5.23 11.82 3.82
CA LYS A 46 -4.19 10.81 3.56
C LYS A 46 -3.30 10.61 4.79
N GLU A 47 -2.83 11.70 5.39
CA GLU A 47 -1.96 11.65 6.57
C GLU A 47 -2.66 11.08 7.80
N THR A 48 -3.91 11.45 8.06
CA THR A 48 -4.70 10.85 9.14
C THR A 48 -4.86 9.35 8.94
N LEU A 49 -5.14 8.88 7.71
CA LEU A 49 -5.22 7.45 7.42
C LEU A 49 -3.88 6.74 7.68
N ARG A 50 -2.75 7.35 7.27
CA ARG A 50 -1.40 6.81 7.55
C ARG A 50 -1.18 6.62 9.05
N LEU A 51 -1.57 7.60 9.87
CA LEU A 51 -1.42 7.52 11.32
C LEU A 51 -2.32 6.43 11.92
N ILE A 52 -3.58 6.32 11.47
CA ILE A 52 -4.51 5.27 11.92
C ILE A 52 -3.90 3.88 11.70
N LEU A 53 -3.28 3.64 10.54
CA LEU A 53 -2.65 2.35 10.21
C LEU A 53 -1.38 2.06 11.05
N LYS A 54 -0.86 3.04 11.79
CA LYS A 54 0.29 2.88 12.70
C LYS A 54 -0.11 2.73 14.17
N ILE A 55 -1.40 2.90 14.51
CA ILE A 55 -1.90 2.71 15.88
C ILE A 55 -1.73 1.23 16.24
N LYS A 56 -1.24 0.94 17.45
CA LYS A 56 -1.06 -0.44 17.94
C LYS A 56 -2.29 -0.96 18.68
N ASP A 57 -2.99 -0.08 19.39
CA ASP A 57 -4.22 -0.40 20.08
C ASP A 57 -5.36 -0.57 19.07
N THR A 58 -6.01 -1.74 19.09
CA THR A 58 -7.00 -2.09 18.06
C THR A 58 -8.30 -1.31 18.25
N ASP A 59 -8.71 -1.05 19.48
CA ASP A 59 -9.94 -0.33 19.80
C ASP A 59 -9.81 1.16 19.43
N GLU A 60 -8.65 1.75 19.73
CA GLU A 60 -8.31 3.11 19.32
C GLU A 60 -8.26 3.22 17.79
N ALA A 61 -7.62 2.26 17.11
CA ALA A 61 -7.57 2.21 15.65
C ALA A 61 -8.96 2.09 15.03
N GLU A 62 -9.83 1.26 15.61
CA GLU A 62 -11.21 1.08 15.17
C GLU A 62 -12.02 2.37 15.31
N ALA A 63 -11.92 3.04 16.47
CA ALA A 63 -12.60 4.31 16.72
C ALA A 63 -12.09 5.41 15.78
N ALA A 64 -10.77 5.49 15.58
CA ALA A 64 -10.16 6.47 14.68
C ALA A 64 -10.53 6.21 13.21
N LEU A 65 -10.52 4.94 12.78
CA LEU A 65 -10.94 4.55 11.44
C LEU A 65 -12.41 4.86 11.19
N LYS A 66 -13.29 4.65 12.18
CA LYS A 66 -14.72 5.02 12.08
C LYS A 66 -14.89 6.52 11.88
N ARG A 67 -14.17 7.35 12.63
CA ARG A 67 -14.18 8.83 12.45
C ARG A 67 -13.66 9.22 11.06
N TRP A 68 -12.58 8.58 10.61
CA TRP A 68 -12.02 8.84 9.30
C TRP A 68 -12.96 8.46 8.15
N LEU A 69 -13.64 7.30 8.25
CA LEU A 69 -14.63 6.87 7.26
C LEU A 69 -15.79 7.86 7.13
N TRP A 70 -16.28 8.39 8.25
CA TRP A 70 -17.31 9.43 8.25
C TRP A 70 -16.81 10.73 7.58
N TRP A 71 -15.57 11.14 7.88
CA TRP A 71 -14.98 12.31 7.23
C TRP A 71 -14.80 12.10 5.72
N ALA A 72 -14.37 10.90 5.31
CA ALA A 72 -14.15 10.56 3.92
C ALA A 72 -15.43 10.53 3.08
N SER A 73 -16.53 9.99 3.62
CA SER A 73 -17.82 9.98 2.94
C SER A 73 -18.38 11.38 2.70
N HIS A 74 -18.12 12.34 3.59
CA HIS A 74 -18.60 13.73 3.51
C HIS A 74 -17.58 14.70 2.89
N SER A 75 -16.45 14.20 2.40
CA SER A 75 -15.35 15.03 1.90
C SER A 75 -15.67 15.81 0.64
N ARG A 76 -16.69 15.44 -0.14
CA ARG A 76 -16.95 15.99 -1.50
C ARG A 76 -15.73 15.89 -2.44
N ILE A 77 -14.90 14.86 -2.25
CA ILE A 77 -13.77 14.54 -3.13
C ILE A 77 -13.97 13.10 -3.61
N ASP A 78 -14.27 12.93 -4.90
CA ASP A 78 -14.72 11.63 -5.41
C ASP A 78 -13.66 10.53 -5.27
N ALA A 79 -12.38 10.85 -5.48
CA ALA A 79 -11.28 9.92 -5.21
C ALA A 79 -11.26 9.41 -3.75
N PHE A 80 -11.63 10.25 -2.77
CA PHE A 80 -11.74 9.81 -1.37
C PHE A 80 -13.04 9.05 -1.08
N LYS A 81 -14.12 9.31 -1.83
CA LYS A 81 -15.34 8.48 -1.75
C LYS A 81 -15.07 7.07 -2.25
N GLU A 82 -14.36 6.91 -3.36
CA GLU A 82 -13.93 5.60 -3.86
C GLU A 82 -13.04 4.87 -2.86
N LEU A 83 -12.04 5.58 -2.31
CA LEU A 83 -11.17 5.03 -1.26
C LEU A 83 -11.97 4.63 -0.02
N TYR A 84 -12.92 5.47 0.41
CA TYR A 84 -13.85 5.17 1.51
C TYR A 84 -14.61 3.87 1.26
N LEU A 85 -15.20 3.67 0.08
CA LEU A 85 -15.96 2.47 -0.25
C LEU A 85 -15.07 1.21 -0.17
N LYS A 86 -13.84 1.32 -0.65
CA LYS A 86 -12.86 0.22 -0.60
C LYS A 86 -12.46 -0.11 0.84
N ILE A 87 -12.12 0.89 1.65
CA ILE A 87 -11.73 0.70 3.05
C ILE A 87 -12.91 0.15 3.86
N LYS A 88 -14.13 0.65 3.63
CA LYS A 88 -15.35 0.13 4.28
C LYS A 88 -15.55 -1.35 4.01
N ARG A 89 -15.38 -1.79 2.75
CA ARG A 89 -15.52 -3.19 2.34
C ARG A 89 -14.49 -4.10 3.02
N HIS A 90 -13.26 -3.62 3.23
CA HIS A 90 -12.16 -4.39 3.80
C HIS A 90 -11.85 -4.03 5.26
N ARG A 91 -12.77 -3.35 5.96
CA ARG A 91 -12.54 -2.79 7.30
C ARG A 91 -12.04 -3.84 8.29
N GLU A 92 -12.68 -4.99 8.32
CA GLU A 92 -12.32 -6.09 9.23
C GLU A 92 -10.89 -6.58 8.97
N HIS A 93 -10.52 -6.78 7.70
CA HIS A 93 -9.16 -7.20 7.34
C HIS A 93 -8.11 -6.14 7.71
N ILE A 94 -8.45 -4.86 7.58
CA ILE A 94 -7.56 -3.76 7.97
C ILE A 94 -7.32 -3.79 9.49
N LEU A 95 -8.38 -3.92 10.29
CA LEU A 95 -8.26 -4.01 11.75
C LEU A 95 -7.50 -5.27 12.18
N ASN A 96 -7.75 -6.41 11.51
CA ASN A 96 -6.99 -7.64 11.74
C ASN A 96 -5.50 -7.48 11.42
N ALA A 97 -5.15 -6.75 10.34
CA ALA A 97 -3.77 -6.48 9.98
C ALA A 97 -3.06 -5.62 11.05
N ILE A 98 -3.77 -4.62 11.60
CA ILE A 98 -3.28 -3.79 12.71
C ILE A 98 -3.07 -4.66 13.97
N ARG A 99 -4.11 -5.41 14.37
CA ARG A 99 -4.09 -6.30 15.55
C ARG A 99 -2.94 -7.31 15.51
N LEU A 100 -2.72 -7.92 14.36
CA LEU A 100 -1.70 -8.95 14.17
C LEU A 100 -0.31 -8.37 13.87
N GLY A 101 -0.20 -7.04 13.67
CA GLY A 101 1.05 -6.39 13.27
C GLY A 101 1.64 -6.95 11.98
N MET A 102 0.79 -7.39 11.04
CA MET A 102 1.25 -8.07 9.83
C MET A 102 2.05 -7.13 8.94
N SER A 103 3.29 -7.52 8.62
CA SER A 103 4.13 -6.83 7.65
C SER A 103 3.92 -7.39 6.25
N ASN A 104 3.84 -6.51 5.25
CA ASN A 104 3.82 -6.89 3.85
C ASN A 104 5.16 -7.46 3.34
N ALA A 105 6.24 -7.37 4.13
CA ALA A 105 7.59 -7.76 3.69
C ALA A 105 7.66 -9.19 3.14
N ARG A 106 6.98 -10.16 3.76
CA ARG A 106 6.97 -11.56 3.28
C ARG A 106 6.25 -11.69 1.93
N ILE A 107 5.10 -11.03 1.78
CA ILE A 107 4.32 -11.03 0.54
C ILE A 107 5.11 -10.34 -0.59
N GLU A 108 5.75 -9.21 -0.28
CA GLU A 108 6.59 -8.47 -1.22
C GLU A 108 7.81 -9.27 -1.67
N ALA A 109 8.48 -9.96 -0.74
CA ALA A 109 9.59 -10.87 -1.06
C ALA A 109 9.15 -11.97 -2.02
N THR A 110 8.01 -12.62 -1.75
CA THR A 110 7.44 -13.64 -2.65
C THR A 110 7.08 -13.06 -4.02
N ASN A 111 6.42 -11.91 -4.06
CA ASN A 111 6.06 -11.24 -5.31
C ASN A 111 7.30 -10.86 -6.14
N ASN A 112 8.36 -10.40 -5.50
CA ASN A 112 9.63 -10.11 -6.16
C ASN A 112 10.29 -11.38 -6.71
N LYS A 113 10.22 -12.49 -5.96
CA LYS A 113 10.70 -13.80 -6.42
C LYS A 113 9.94 -14.27 -7.66
N ILE A 114 8.61 -14.14 -7.67
CA ILE A 114 7.76 -14.47 -8.83
C ILE A 114 8.12 -13.60 -10.04
N LYS A 115 8.23 -12.28 -9.86
CA LYS A 115 8.65 -11.36 -10.94
C LYS A 115 10.02 -11.74 -11.51
N LEU A 116 10.95 -12.15 -10.65
CA LEU A 116 12.28 -12.60 -11.08
C LEU A 116 12.19 -13.91 -11.89
N ILE A 117 11.36 -14.87 -11.49
CA ILE A 117 11.12 -16.11 -12.25
C ILE A 117 10.61 -15.78 -13.66
N VAL A 118 9.58 -14.93 -13.76
CA VAL A 118 9.02 -14.52 -15.05
C VAL A 118 10.05 -13.80 -15.92
N ARG A 119 10.86 -12.91 -15.33
CA ARG A 119 11.93 -12.19 -16.06
C ARG A 119 13.01 -13.16 -16.56
N LYS A 120 13.44 -14.12 -15.75
CA LYS A 120 14.46 -15.12 -16.13
C LYS A 120 13.98 -16.06 -17.24
N ALA A 121 12.68 -16.36 -17.27
CA ALA A 121 12.07 -17.18 -18.32
C ALA A 121 11.84 -16.43 -19.63
N TYR A 122 12.02 -15.10 -19.67
CA TYR A 122 11.62 -14.22 -20.78
C TYR A 122 10.13 -14.33 -21.13
N GLY A 123 9.30 -14.60 -20.11
CA GLY A 123 7.88 -14.88 -20.25
C GLY A 123 7.57 -16.38 -20.37
N PHE A 124 6.31 -16.73 -20.13
CA PHE A 124 5.83 -18.11 -20.26
C PHE A 124 4.76 -18.16 -21.34
N ARG A 125 4.86 -19.15 -22.23
CA ARG A 125 3.84 -19.40 -23.26
C ARG A 125 2.54 -19.97 -22.67
N ASN A 126 2.63 -20.68 -21.54
CA ASN A 126 1.52 -21.27 -20.83
C ASN A 126 1.56 -20.83 -19.35
N ILE A 127 0.42 -20.38 -18.82
CA ILE A 127 0.29 -19.97 -17.41
C ILE A 127 0.56 -21.14 -16.44
N GLN A 128 0.23 -22.37 -16.81
CA GLN A 128 0.48 -23.54 -15.97
C GLN A 128 1.98 -23.70 -15.72
N ASN A 129 2.81 -23.56 -16.75
CA ASN A 129 4.27 -23.63 -16.61
C ASN A 129 4.80 -22.53 -15.68
N MET A 130 4.19 -21.34 -15.70
CA MET A 130 4.54 -20.27 -14.77
C MET A 130 4.19 -20.68 -13.33
N LEU A 131 2.97 -21.21 -13.11
CA LEU A 131 2.53 -21.65 -11.80
C LEU A 131 3.41 -22.78 -11.27
N ASP A 132 3.71 -23.80 -12.08
CA ASP A 132 4.57 -24.93 -11.70
C ASP A 132 5.97 -24.46 -11.29
N MET A 133 6.54 -23.51 -12.04
CA MET A 133 7.83 -22.90 -11.68
C MET A 133 7.75 -22.07 -10.40
N VAL A 134 6.65 -21.34 -10.17
CA VAL A 134 6.43 -20.62 -8.92
C VAL A 134 6.30 -21.59 -7.76
N TYR A 135 5.53 -22.67 -7.89
CA TYR A 135 5.43 -23.73 -6.89
C TYR A 135 6.80 -24.36 -6.61
N LEU A 136 7.55 -24.75 -7.64
CA LEU A 136 8.88 -25.34 -7.50
C LEU A 136 9.86 -24.44 -6.73
N VAL A 137 9.79 -23.12 -6.91
CA VAL A 137 10.78 -22.18 -6.36
C VAL A 137 10.32 -21.52 -5.06
N CYS A 138 9.03 -21.28 -4.90
CA CYS A 138 8.46 -20.52 -3.77
C CYS A 138 7.80 -21.41 -2.71
N SER A 139 7.61 -22.71 -2.97
CA SER A 139 7.09 -23.66 -1.97
C SER A 139 8.19 -24.61 -1.49
N ASP A 140 7.90 -25.36 -0.43
CA ASP A 140 8.79 -26.41 0.09
C ASP A 140 8.58 -27.76 -0.62
N LEU A 141 8.07 -27.76 -1.85
CA LEU A 141 7.83 -28.97 -2.64
C LEU A 141 9.13 -29.77 -2.82
N ARG A 142 9.11 -31.02 -2.35
CA ARG A 142 10.17 -32.00 -2.57
C ARG A 142 9.84 -32.80 -3.82
N ILE A 143 10.56 -32.56 -4.90
CA ILE A 143 10.43 -33.36 -6.11
C ILE A 143 11.43 -34.53 -6.03
N PRO A 144 10.97 -35.79 -5.98
CA PRO A 144 11.86 -36.94 -6.08
C PRO A 144 12.42 -36.99 -7.49
N LEU A 145 13.73 -36.83 -7.62
CA LEU A 145 14.40 -36.91 -8.91
C LEU A 145 14.76 -38.38 -9.18
N PRO A 146 14.47 -38.93 -10.38
CA PRO A 146 14.69 -40.35 -10.69
C PRO A 146 16.12 -40.82 -10.41
N ASN A 147 17.09 -39.92 -10.57
CA ASN A 147 18.52 -40.21 -10.45
C ASN A 147 19.13 -39.76 -9.11
N ARG A 148 18.33 -39.40 -8.10
CA ARG A 148 18.84 -39.01 -6.77
C ARG A 148 18.08 -39.73 -5.67
N LYS A 149 18.79 -40.43 -4.78
CA LYS A 149 18.20 -40.97 -3.55
C LYS A 149 17.63 -39.81 -2.72
N PRO A 150 16.42 -39.94 -2.17
CA PRO A 150 15.85 -38.91 -1.30
C PRO A 150 16.78 -38.67 -0.10
N ARG A 151 17.10 -37.40 0.19
CA ARG A 151 17.87 -37.05 1.38
C ARG A 151 16.94 -37.09 2.59
N GLY A 152 17.26 -37.98 3.53
CA GLY A 152 16.54 -38.15 4.80
C GLY A 152 15.46 -39.22 4.71
N ALA A 153 15.89 -40.47 4.90
CA ALA A 153 15.11 -41.46 5.64
C ALA A 153 15.72 -41.53 7.04
#